data_AF-A0A938QJS1-F1
#
_entry.id   AF-A0A938QJS1-F1
#
_cell.length_a   1.000
_cell.length_b   1.000
_cell.length_c   1.000
_cell.angle_alpha   90.00
_cell.angle_beta   90.00
_cell.angle_gamma   90.00
#
_symmetry.space_group_name_H-M   'P 1'
#
loop_
_entity.id
_entity.type
_entity.pdbx_description
1 polymer ?
#
loop_
_entity_poly.entity_id
_entity_poly.type
_entity_poly.pdbx_seq_one_letter_code
_entity_poly.pdbx_strand_id
1 'polypeptide(L)' 'MQVNIDVSILDKFVTELRMTAEKCPRCEGSRETIFTSRGRDNVVPCLECENIHNALENLEAA' A
#
# COMPACT_ATOMS: atom_id res chain seq x y z
N MET A 1 0.20 -24.15 20.34
CA MET A 1 -0.69 -22.99 20.59
C MET A 1 -1.22 -22.55 19.24
N GLN A 2 -2.46 -22.92 18.90
CA GLN A 2 -3.06 -22.55 17.62
C GLN A 2 -3.61 -21.14 17.78
N VAL A 3 -2.99 -20.17 17.09
CA VAL A 3 -3.47 -18.79 17.05
C VAL A 3 -4.71 -18.81 16.16
N ASN A 4 -5.89 -18.79 16.77
CA ASN A 4 -7.14 -18.70 16.04
C ASN A 4 -7.32 -17.22 15.66
N ILE A 5 -6.77 -16.83 14.51
CA ILE A 5 -6.97 -15.49 13.96
C ILE A 5 -8.41 -15.48 13.46
N ASP A 6 -9.25 -14.68 14.11
CA ASP A 6 -10.60 -14.42 13.64
C ASP A 6 -10.50 -13.78 12.26
N VAL A 7 -10.86 -14.54 11.23
CA VAL A 7 -10.77 -14.13 9.82
C VAL A 7 -11.57 -12.85 9.57
N SER A 8 -12.62 -12.59 10.35
CA SER A 8 -13.40 -11.35 10.27
C SER A 8 -12.63 -10.10 10.70
N ILE A 9 -11.64 -10.26 11.60
CA ILE A 9 -10.75 -9.17 12.02
C ILE A 9 -9.70 -8.93 10.94
N LEU A 10 -9.17 -9.99 10.35
CA LEU A 10 -8.19 -9.90 9.26
C LEU A 10 -8.79 -9.17 8.04
N ASP A 11 -10.02 -9.52 7.63
CA ASP A 11 -10.71 -8.86 6.51
C ASP A 11 -10.92 -7.36 6.76
N LYS A 12 -11.28 -6.97 7.99
CA LYS A 12 -11.40 -5.56 8.37
C LYS A 12 -10.06 -4.83 8.27
N PHE A 13 -8.98 -5.44 8.77
CA PHE A 13 -7.64 -4.88 8.68
C PHE A 13 -7.18 -4.71 7.22
N VAL A 14 -7.41 -5.70 6.37
CA VAL A 14 -7.09 -5.61 4.93
C VAL A 14 -7.90 -4.49 4.28
N THR A 15 -9.19 -4.35 4.62
CA THR A 15 -10.05 -3.28 4.10
C THR A 15 -9.56 -1.88 4.52
N GLU A 16 -9.19 -1.70 5.79
CA GLU A 16 -8.65 -0.43 6.28
C GLU A 16 -7.30 -0.10 5.66
N LEU A 17 -6.43 -1.10 5.48
CA LEU A 17 -5.14 -0.93 4.79
C LEU A 17 -5.33 -0.54 3.32
N ARG A 18 -6.29 -1.15 2.60
CA ARG A 18 -6.65 -0.76 1.23
C ARG A 18 -7.10 0.70 1.16
N MET A 19 -8.03 1.11 2.03
CA MET A 19 -8.48 2.50 2.06
C MET A 19 -7.35 3.48 2.38
N THR A 20 -6.41 3.09 3.24
CA THR A 20 -5.25 3.92 3.60
C THR A 20 -4.30 4.05 2.42
N ALA A 21 -4.07 2.96 1.69
CA ALA A 21 -3.24 2.95 0.49
C ALA A 21 -3.83 3.79 -0.65
N GLU A 22 -5.15 3.71 -0.87
CA GLU A 22 -5.87 4.52 -1.86
C GLU A 22 -5.86 6.02 -1.51
N LYS A 23 -5.89 6.35 -0.22
CA LYS A 23 -5.90 7.74 0.28
C LYS A 23 -4.51 8.25 0.66
N CYS A 24 -3.44 7.66 0.13
CA CYS A 24 -2.08 8.06 0.43
C CYS A 24 -1.91 9.58 0.18
N PRO A 25 -1.56 10.40 1.19
CA PRO A 25 -1.66 11.86 1.09
C PRO A 25 -0.62 12.49 0.15
N ARG A 26 0.44 11.75 -0.19
CA ARG A 26 1.50 12.21 -1.10
C ARG A 26 1.46 11.61 -2.49
N CYS A 27 0.67 10.57 -2.67
CA CYS A 27 0.63 9.80 -3.89
C CYS A 27 -0.83 9.48 -4.18
N GLU A 28 -1.36 9.84 -5.36
CA GLU A 28 -2.71 9.42 -5.77
C GLU A 28 -2.71 7.91 -6.11
N GLY A 29 -2.46 7.07 -5.12
CA GLY A 29 -2.28 5.62 -5.23
C GLY A 29 -0.83 5.14 -5.06
N SER A 30 -0.50 4.01 -5.69
CA SER A 30 0.79 3.32 -5.50
C SER A 30 1.97 3.96 -6.24
N ARG A 31 1.74 5.03 -7.00
CA ARG A 31 2.73 5.63 -7.89
C ARG A 31 2.76 7.14 -7.71
N GLU A 32 3.96 7.70 -7.75
CA GLU A 32 4.22 9.14 -7.71
C GLU A 32 5.06 9.57 -8.92
N THR A 33 4.81 10.79 -9.41
CA THR A 33 5.59 11.37 -10.50
C THR A 33 6.70 12.21 -9.90
N ILE A 34 7.95 11.80 -10.12
CA ILE A 34 9.13 12.56 -9.73
C ILE A 34 9.71 13.29 -10.94
N PHE A 35 9.95 14.59 -10.78
CA PHE A 35 10.65 15.39 -11.79
C PHE A 35 12.15 15.18 -11.64
N THR A 36 12.76 14.49 -12.60
CA THR A 36 14.20 14.39 -12.64
C THR A 36 14.81 15.67 -13.22
N SER A 37 16.02 16.04 -12.76
CA SER A 37 16.75 17.24 -13.21
C SER A 37 17.04 17.27 -14.72
N ARG A 38 16.79 16.17 -15.44
CA ARG A 38 16.88 16.06 -16.91
C ARG A 38 15.55 16.31 -17.62
N GLY A 39 14.52 16.79 -16.93
CA GLY A 39 13.22 17.15 -17.50
C GLY A 39 12.37 15.96 -17.94
N ARG A 40 12.64 14.76 -17.38
CA ARG A 40 11.78 13.58 -17.60
C ARG A 40 10.94 13.32 -16.37
N ASP A 41 9.64 13.23 -16.59
CA ASP A 41 8.65 12.76 -15.63
C ASP A 41 8.86 11.25 -15.49
N ASN A 42 9.35 10.82 -14.34
CA ASN A 42 9.45 9.41 -14.03
C ASN A 42 8.32 9.05 -13.08
N VAL A 43 7.62 7.95 -13.37
CA VAL A 43 6.59 7.41 -12.49
C VAL A 43 7.20 6.29 -11.66
N VAL A 44 7.46 6.55 -10.38
CA VAL A 44 8.05 5.61 -9.42
C VAL A 44 7.02 5.10 -8.42
N PRO A 45 7.23 3.95 -7.76
CA PRO A 45 6.42 3.55 -6.62
C PRO A 45 6.45 4.62 -5.54
N CYS A 46 5.30 4.86 -4.91
CA CYS A 46 5.19 5.79 -3.79
C CYS A 46 5.96 5.26 -2.58
N LEU A 47 7.13 5.83 -2.27
CA LEU A 47 7.97 5.32 -1.18
C LEU A 47 7.31 5.47 0.21
N GLU A 48 6.41 6.44 0.37
CA GLU A 48 5.71 6.64 1.65
C GLU A 48 4.68 5.55 1.93
N CYS A 49 4.01 5.04 0.89
CA CYS A 49 2.95 4.04 1.01
C CYS A 49 3.39 2.64 0.53
N GLU A 50 4.63 2.48 0.08
CA GLU A 50 5.23 1.21 -0.34
C GLU A 50 5.12 0.13 0.74
N ASN A 51 5.38 0.47 2.00
CA ASN A 51 5.25 -0.48 3.11
C ASN A 51 3.82 -0.98 3.31
N ILE A 52 2.82 -0.14 3.05
CA ILE A 52 1.40 -0.49 3.15
C ILE A 52 1.02 -1.43 1.99
N HIS A 53 1.47 -1.13 0.78
CA HIS A 53 1.25 -1.98 -0.39
C HIS A 53 1.94 -3.33 -0.25
N ASN A 54 3.18 -3.37 0.25
CA ASN A 54 3.90 -4.62 0.53
C ASN A 54 3.19 -5.45 1.61
N ALA A 55 2.65 -4.81 2.65
CA ALA A 55 1.87 -5.52 3.66
C ALA A 55 0.57 -6.10 3.06
N LEU A 56 -0.15 -5.33 2.23
CA LEU A 56 -1.34 -5.81 1.54
C LEU A 56 -1.04 -7.00 0.63
N GLU A 57 0.03 -6.93 -0.17
CA GLU A 57 0.41 -8.02 -1.08
C GLU A 57 0.68 -9.32 -0.32
N ASN A 58 1.37 -9.24 0.82
CA ASN A 58 1.61 -10.41 1.66
C ASN A 58 0.34 -10.94 2.33
N LEU A 59 -0.59 -10.07 2.71
CA LEU A 59 -1.85 -10.45 3.36
C LEU A 59 -2.88 -11.00 2.37
N GLU A 60 -2.85 -10.57 1.12
CA GLU A 60 -3.74 -11.03 0.05
C GLU A 60 -3.23 -12.30 -0.65
N ALA A 61 -1.92 -12.55 -0.61
CA ALA A 61 -1.29 -13.77 -1.14
C ALA A 61 -1.37 -14.97 -0.18
N ALA A 62 -1.77 -14.77 1.08
CA ALA A 62 -1.88 -15.78 2.12
C ALA A 62 -3.28 -16.40 2.18
#